data_AF-A0A915I147-F1
#
_entry.id   AF-A0A915I147-F1
#
_cell.length_a   1.000
_cell.length_b   1.000
_cell.length_c   1.000
_cell.angle_alpha   90.00
_cell.angle_beta   90.00
_cell.angle_gamma   90.00
#
_symmetry.space_group_name_H-M   'P 1'
#
loop_
_entity.id
_entity.type
_entity.pdbx_description
1 polymer ?
#
loop_
_entity_poly.entity_id
_entity_poly.type
_entity_poly.pdbx_seq_one_letter_code
_entity_poly.pdbx_strand_id
1 'polypeptide(L)' 'MTSAIPGAAAAAAKGRLIAMMGDEDTCVGFLLGGVGELNKSRQPNYMVIDKNTSVQEIEDCF' A
#
# COMPACT_ATOMS: atom_id res chain seq x y z
N MET A 1 -17.73 16.57 9.52
CA MET A 1 -16.63 15.78 10.12
C MET A 1 -15.85 15.14 8.98
N THR A 2 -15.18 15.97 8.18
CA THR A 2 -14.41 15.54 7.00
C THR A 2 -12.93 15.61 7.40
N SER A 3 -12.39 14.56 8.01
CA SER A 3 -10.95 14.45 8.16
C SER A 3 -10.38 14.08 6.79
N ALA A 4 -9.61 15.01 6.24
CA ALA A 4 -8.98 14.97 4.94
C ALA A 4 -8.33 13.62 4.62
N ILE A 5 -8.62 13.10 3.43
CA ILE A 5 -7.86 12.05 2.75
C ILE A 5 -6.43 12.60 2.59
N PRO A 6 -5.42 12.06 3.27
CA PRO A 6 -4.05 12.51 3.09
C PRO A 6 -3.51 11.92 1.79
N GLY A 7 -3.77 12.63 0.70
CA GLY A 7 -2.85 12.77 -0.42
C GLY A 7 -2.48 11.49 -1.16
N ALA A 8 -3.30 11.14 -2.15
CA ALA A 8 -2.82 10.73 -3.46
C ALA A 8 -1.81 11.79 -3.98
N ALA A 9 -0.55 11.67 -3.56
CA ALA A 9 0.54 12.55 -3.96
C ALA A 9 1.52 11.73 -4.81
N ALA A 10 1.40 11.89 -6.12
CA ALA A 10 2.40 11.49 -7.09
C ALA A 10 3.75 12.13 -6.75
N ALA A 11 4.61 11.41 -6.03
CA ALA A 11 5.98 11.84 -5.76
C ALA A 11 6.87 11.45 -6.96
N ALA A 12 6.95 12.35 -7.95
CA ALA A 12 7.87 12.23 -9.06
C ALA A 12 9.31 12.59 -8.64
N ALA A 13 10.22 11.62 -8.86
CA ALA A 13 11.67 11.70 -9.10
C ALA A 13 12.68 11.90 -7.93
N LYS A 14 13.01 10.80 -7.22
CA LYS A 14 14.30 10.04 -7.25
C LYS A 14 14.14 8.79 -6.36
N GLY A 15 14.10 7.59 -6.95
CA GLY A 15 13.77 6.33 -6.24
C GLY A 15 12.26 6.09 -6.17
N ARG A 16 11.66 5.65 -7.28
CA ARG A 16 10.22 5.34 -7.35
C ARG A 16 9.95 4.05 -6.56
N LEU A 17 9.09 4.13 -5.55
CA LEU A 17 8.58 2.94 -4.85
C LEU A 17 7.41 2.36 -5.62
N ILE A 18 7.32 1.03 -5.66
CA ILE A 18 6.17 0.32 -6.19
C ILE A 18 5.28 0.01 -4.99
N ALA A 19 4.04 0.47 -5.01
CA ALA A 19 3.04 0.10 -4.02
C ALA A 19 2.15 -1.01 -4.59
N MET A 20 1.67 -1.92 -3.75
CA MET A 20 0.94 -3.10 -4.21
C MET A 20 -0.15 -3.53 -3.25
N MET A 21 -1.31 -3.87 -3.81
CA MET A 21 -2.43 -4.40 -3.05
C MET A 21 -2.90 -5.69 -3.71
N GLY A 22 -3.09 -6.73 -2.92
CA GLY A 22 -3.44 -8.06 -3.42
C GLY A 22 -3.67 -9.06 -2.30
N ASP A 23 -3.94 -10.30 -2.67
CA ASP A 23 -4.04 -11.41 -1.73
C ASP A 23 -2.67 -11.77 -1.12
N GLU A 24 -2.69 -12.61 -0.08
CA GLU A 24 -1.50 -13.01 0.68
C GLU A 24 -0.42 -13.58 -0.23
N ASP A 25 -0.79 -14.51 -1.11
CA ASP A 25 0.15 -15.20 -2.00
C ASP A 25 0.85 -14.24 -2.97
N THR A 26 0.09 -13.28 -3.53
CA THR A 26 0.66 -12.25 -4.41
C THR A 26 1.60 -11.33 -3.64
N CYS A 27 1.17 -10.83 -2.47
CA CYS A 27 2.00 -9.96 -1.64
C CYS A 27 3.30 -10.67 -1.24
N VAL A 28 3.22 -11.92 -0.78
CA VAL A 28 4.40 -12.73 -0.41
C VAL A 28 5.33 -12.91 -1.60
N GLY A 29 4.81 -13.22 -2.79
CA GLY A 29 5.63 -13.37 -4.00
C GLY A 29 6.44 -12.12 -4.33
N PHE A 30 5.84 -10.94 -4.20
CA PHE A 30 6.52 -9.67 -4.44
C PHE A 30 7.46 -9.23 -3.33
N LEU A 31 7.13 -9.54 -2.07
CA LEU A 31 8.04 -9.35 -0.94
C LEU A 31 9.31 -10.17 -1.12
N LEU A 32 9.18 -11.43 -1.56
CA LEU A 32 10.32 -12.28 -1.93
C LEU A 32 11.10 -11.72 -3.15
N GLY A 33 10.41 -11.04 -4.06
CA GLY A 33 11.00 -10.33 -5.20
C GLY A 33 11.72 -9.02 -4.83
N GLY A 34 11.72 -8.61 -3.56
CA GLY A 34 12.41 -7.40 -3.09
C GLY A 34 11.65 -6.09 -3.32
N VAL A 35 10.33 -6.15 -3.51
CA VAL A 35 9.48 -4.96 -3.74
C VAL A 35 8.95 -4.37 -2.43
N GLY A 36 9.06 -5.07 -1.30
CA GLY A 36 8.61 -4.60 0.00
C GLY A 36 9.49 -3.51 0.61
N GLU A 37 8.90 -2.38 0.98
CA GLU A 37 9.54 -1.24 1.61
C GLU A 37 8.72 -0.78 2.82
N LEU A 38 9.39 -0.42 3.92
CA LEU A 38 8.77 0.26 5.05
C LEU A 38 9.24 1.72 5.09
N ASN A 39 8.29 2.65 5.23
CA ASN A 39 8.62 4.05 5.42
C ASN A 39 9.15 4.33 6.84
N LYS A 40 9.58 5.57 7.12
CA LYS A 40 10.08 5.99 8.44
C LYS A 40 9.06 5.86 9.57
N SER A 41 7.77 5.88 9.23
CA SER A 41 6.64 5.66 10.15
C SER A 41 6.29 4.17 10.30
N ARG A 42 7.12 3.26 9.75
CA ARG A 42 6.92 1.80 9.72
C ARG A 42 5.63 1.36 9.02
N GLN A 43 5.13 2.18 8.09
CA GLN A 43 4.01 1.79 7.24
C GLN A 43 4.55 1.06 6.01
N PRO A 44 3.97 -0.11 5.67
CA PRO A 44 4.35 -0.85 4.47
C PRO A 44 3.88 -0.14 3.20
N ASN A 45 4.56 -0.39 2.09
CA ASN A 45 4.11 -0.03 0.74
C ASN A 45 3.15 -1.07 0.13
N TYR A 46 2.64 -2.00 0.92
CA TYR A 46 1.73 -3.05 0.46
C TYR A 46 0.55 -3.22 1.41
N MET A 47 -0.58 -3.67 0.86
CA MET A 47 -1.79 -4.01 1.61
C MET A 47 -2.25 -5.41 1.21
N VAL A 48 -2.36 -6.30 2.20
CA VAL A 48 -2.95 -7.62 1.99
C VAL A 48 -4.46 -7.50 2.10
N ILE A 49 -5.16 -7.85 1.03
CA ILE A 49 -6.62 -7.85 0.95
C ILE A 49 -7.10 -9.26 1.24
N ASP A 50 -7.92 -9.39 2.27
CA ASP A 50 -8.60 -10.62 2.64
C ASP A 50 -10.13 -10.50 2.49
N LYS A 51 -10.88 -11.53 2.88
CA LYS A 51 -12.35 -11.51 2.84
C LYS A 51 -12.98 -10.58 3.88
N ASN A 52 -12.21 -10.15 4.88
CA ASN A 52 -12.66 -9.26 5.94
C ASN A 52 -12.35 -7.79 5.63
N THR A 53 -11.48 -7.55 4.65
CA THR A 53 -11.10 -6.24 4.17
C THR A 53 -12.31 -5.60 3.51
N SER A 54 -12.75 -4.50 4.08
CA SER A 54 -13.89 -3.74 3.56
C SER A 54 -13.49 -2.96 2.31
N VAL A 55 -14.46 -2.72 1.43
CA VAL A 55 -14.24 -1.84 0.26
C VAL A 55 -13.82 -0.43 0.70
N GLN A 56 -14.31 0.03 1.85
CA GLN A 56 -13.95 1.32 2.43
C GLN A 56 -12.46 1.39 2.78
N GLU A 57 -11.90 0.34 3.37
CA GLU A 57 -10.46 0.28 3.66
C GLU A 57 -9.60 0.28 2.39
N ILE A 58 -10.09 -0.35 1.31
CA ILE A 58 -9.41 -0.32 0.00
C ILE A 58 -9.46 1.10 -0.58
N GLU A 59 -10.61 1.77 -0.50
CA GLU A 59 -10.79 3.15 -0.94
C GLU A 59 -9.96 4.15 -0.13
N ASP A 60 -9.78 3.92 1.17
CA ASP A 60 -8.94 4.76 2.04
C ASP A 60 -7.44 4.62 1.71
N CYS A 61 -7.04 3.48 1.13
CA CYS A 61 -5.64 3.21 0.73
C CYS A 61 -5.30 3.63 -0.70
N PHE A 62 -6.28 3.92 -1.56
CA PHE A 62 -6.10 4.31 -2.97
C PHE A 62 -6.06 5.83 -3.17
#